data_AF-A0AAJ0X0I0-F1
#
_entry.id   AF-A0AAJ0X0I0-F1
#
_cell.length_a   1.000
_cell.length_b   1.000
_cell.length_c   1.000
_cell.angle_alpha   90.00
_cell.angle_beta   90.00
_cell.angle_gamma   90.00
#
_symmetry.space_group_name_H-M   'P 1'
#
loop_
_entity.id
_entity.type
_entity.pdbx_description
1 polymer ?
#
loop_
_entity_poly.entity_id
_entity_poly.type
_entity_poly.pdbx_seq_one_letter_code
_entity_poly.pdbx_strand_id
1 'polypeptide(L)' 'NMLRARGIDARLDGADVTTHAKVLVADDYVLIGSTNWSFTSFEKNHEANVLVRSRELAEEMEDYFDSLLKG' A
#
# COMPACT_ATOMS: atom_id res chain seq x y z
N ASN A 1 17.49 -1.78 -5.99
CA ASN A 1 16.48 -2.02 -4.93
C ASN A 1 16.10 -3.51 -4.90
N MET A 2 15.96 -4.08 -3.69
CA MET A 2 15.78 -5.52 -3.43
C MET A 2 14.61 -6.18 -4.18
N LEU A 3 13.50 -5.44 -4.36
CA LEU A 3 12.29 -5.90 -5.04
C LEU A 3 12.47 -5.99 -6.57
N ARG A 4 12.94 -4.91 -7.21
CA ARG A 4 13.22 -4.88 -8.65
C ARG A 4 14.24 -5.94 -9.06
N ALA A 5 15.23 -6.21 -8.21
CA ALA A 5 16.22 -7.28 -8.44
C ALA A 5 15.61 -8.69 -8.47
N ARG A 6 14.36 -8.85 -7.98
CA ARG A 6 13.58 -10.09 -8.00
C ARG A 6 12.44 -10.05 -9.03
N GLY A 7 12.45 -9.09 -9.96
CA GLY A 7 11.45 -8.98 -11.02
C GLY A 7 10.11 -8.37 -10.58
N ILE A 8 10.03 -7.80 -9.37
CA ILE A 8 8.83 -7.11 -8.89
C ILE A 8 8.84 -5.67 -9.44
N ASP A 9 7.73 -5.24 -10.06
CA ASP A 9 7.56 -3.84 -10.39
C ASP A 9 7.35 -3.03 -9.11
N ALA A 10 8.31 -2.16 -8.82
CA ALA A 10 8.26 -1.24 -7.70
C ALA A 10 8.62 0.15 -8.20
N ARG A 11 7.88 1.17 -7.78
CA ARG A 11 8.18 2.59 -8.06
C ARG A 11 8.42 3.32 -6.74
N LEU A 12 9.19 4.39 -6.82
CA LEU A 12 9.30 5.37 -5.73
C LEU A 12 8.53 6.60 -6.19
N ASP A 13 7.97 7.34 -5.24
CA ASP A 13 7.37 8.64 -5.53
C ASP A 13 8.37 9.58 -6.21
N GLY A 14 7.85 10.58 -6.94
CA GLY A 14 8.64 11.73 -7.38
C GLY A 14 9.24 12.49 -6.19
N ALA A 15 10.30 13.26 -6.43
CA ALA A 15 11.08 13.91 -5.37
C ALA A 15 10.27 14.83 -4.44
N ASP A 16 9.21 15.45 -4.96
CA ASP A 16 8.34 16.38 -4.22
C ASP A 16 7.01 15.75 -3.76
N VAL A 17 6.86 14.43 -3.92
CA VAL A 17 5.64 13.67 -3.57
C VAL A 17 5.94 12.74 -2.41
N THR A 18 4.94 12.53 -1.54
CA THR A 18 5.02 11.54 -0.46
C THR A 18 3.68 10.83 -0.32
N THR A 19 3.63 9.57 -0.73
CA THR A 19 2.50 8.68 -0.51
C THR A 19 2.46 8.26 0.96
N HIS A 20 1.49 8.82 1.72
CA HIS A 20 1.34 8.52 3.14
C HIS A 20 0.38 7.34 3.42
N ALA A 21 -0.45 6.96 2.46
CA ALA A 21 -1.39 5.85 2.63
C ALA A 21 -0.65 4.52 2.81
N LYS A 22 -1.14 3.67 3.72
CA LYS A 22 -0.67 2.29 3.87
C LYS A 22 -1.82 1.37 3.47
N VAL A 23 -1.76 0.91 2.23
CA VAL A 23 -2.81 0.10 1.61
C VAL A 23 -2.16 -1.14 1.01
N LEU A 24 -2.82 -2.28 1.18
CA LEU A 24 -2.54 -3.51 0.46
C LEU A 24 -3.83 -3.98 -0.19
N VAL A 25 -3.77 -4.22 -1.49
CA VAL A 25 -4.82 -4.90 -2.25
C VAL A 25 -4.31 -6.27 -2.65
N ALA A 26 -5.11 -7.31 -2.44
CA ALA A 26 -4.83 -8.66 -2.88
C ALA A 26 -6.15 -9.37 -3.21
N ASP A 27 -6.36 -9.66 -4.49
CA ASP A 27 -7.64 -10.14 -5.01
C ASP A 27 -8.79 -9.20 -4.54
N ASP A 28 -9.84 -9.76 -3.94
CA ASP A 28 -10.98 -8.97 -3.43
C ASP A 28 -10.75 -8.37 -2.01
N TYR A 29 -9.51 -8.38 -1.49
CA TYR A 29 -9.20 -7.92 -0.14
C TYR A 29 -8.43 -6.61 -0.14
N VAL A 30 -8.87 -5.68 0.73
CA VAL A 30 -8.18 -4.43 1.02
C VAL A 30 -7.85 -4.38 2.50
N LEU A 31 -6.56 -4.26 2.82
CA LEU A 31 -6.08 -3.90 4.14
C LEU A 31 -5.63 -2.44 4.12
N ILE A 32 -6.24 -1.61 4.96
CA ILE A 32 -5.90 -0.19 5.09
C ILE A 32 -5.84 0.21 6.56
N GLY A 33 -4.91 1.10 6.89
CA GLY A 33 -4.79 1.57 8.27
C GLY A 33 -3.59 2.48 8.52
N SER A 34 -3.26 2.65 9.80
CA SER A 34 -2.16 3.50 10.26
C SER A 34 -0.79 2.83 10.20
N THR A 35 -0.75 1.50 10.13
CA THR A 35 0.46 0.69 10.27
C THR A 35 1.45 0.92 9.13
N ASN A 36 2.58 1.57 9.43
CA ASN A 36 3.72 1.53 8.52
C ASN A 36 4.28 0.11 8.42
N TRP A 37 4.81 -0.28 7.27
CA TRP A 37 5.48 -1.58 7.10
C TRP A 37 6.90 -1.57 7.67
N SER A 38 6.99 -1.44 8.98
CA SER A 38 8.23 -1.42 9.73
C SER A 38 8.09 -2.29 10.98
N PHE A 39 9.20 -2.87 11.43
CA PHE A 39 9.25 -3.66 12.65
C PHE A 39 8.64 -2.92 13.85
N THR A 40 8.95 -1.62 14.00
CA THR A 40 8.43 -0.80 15.10
C THR A 40 6.91 -0.64 15.04
N SER A 41 6.33 -0.37 13.88
CA SER A 41 4.87 -0.27 13.76
C SER A 41 4.16 -1.60 14.04
N PHE A 42 4.76 -2.73 13.66
CA PHE A 42 4.17 -4.04 13.95
C PHE A 42 4.27 -4.46 15.41
N GLU A 43 5.39 -4.18 16.09
CA GLU A 43 5.67 -4.76 17.41
C GLU A 43 5.49 -3.79 18.57
N LYS A 44 5.54 -2.48 18.33
CA LYS A 44 5.69 -1.48 19.39
C LYS A 44 4.63 -0.39 19.38
N ASN A 45 4.19 0.03 18.20
CA ASN A 45 3.23 1.12 18.10
C ASN A 45 1.80 0.63 18.35
N HIS A 46 0.96 1.56 18.78
CA HIS A 46 -0.47 1.34 18.79
C HIS A 46 -1.01 1.71 17.40
N GLU A 47 -1.29 0.71 16.59
CA GLU A 47 -1.79 0.86 15.23
C GLU A 47 -3.19 0.27 15.10
N ALA A 48 -3.96 0.76 14.13
CA ALA A 48 -5.27 0.22 13.80
C ALA A 48 -5.38 0.02 12.29
N ASN A 49 -5.98 -1.10 11.88
CA ASN A 49 -6.24 -1.43 10.49
C ASN A 49 -7.63 -2.04 10.34
N VAL A 50 -8.19 -1.91 9.14
CA VAL A 50 -9.43 -2.57 8.74
C VAL A 50 -9.10 -3.48 7.55
N LEU A 51 -9.50 -4.74 7.65
CA LEU A 51 -9.51 -5.67 6.54
C LEU A 51 -10.94 -5.72 5.98
N VAL A 52 -11.08 -5.36 4.71
CA VAL A 52 -12.36 -5.41 4.00
C VAL A 52 -12.23 -6.43 2.88
N ARG A 53 -13.23 -7.30 2.74
CA ARG A 53 -13.40 -8.14 1.55
C ARG A 53 -14.51 -7.55 0.70
N SER A 54 -14.14 -6.87 -0.37
CA SER A 54 -15.06 -6.27 -1.33
C SER A 54 -14.34 -6.07 -2.65
N ARG A 55 -14.85 -6.72 -3.70
CA ARG A 55 -14.32 -6.59 -5.06
C ARG A 55 -14.38 -5.15 -5.56
N GLU A 56 -15.51 -4.47 -5.33
CA GLU A 56 -15.71 -3.08 -5.73
C GLU A 56 -14.64 -2.17 -5.09
N LEU A 57 -14.39 -2.32 -3.79
CA LEU A 57 -13.37 -1.54 -3.10
C LEU A 57 -11.95 -1.90 -3.56
N ALA A 58 -11.69 -3.17 -3.87
CA ALA A 58 -10.39 -3.60 -4.40
C ALA A 58 -10.11 -2.94 -5.75
N GLU A 59 -11.08 -2.97 -6.68
CA GLU A 59 -11.00 -2.30 -7.99
C GLU A 59 -10.77 -0.78 -7.83
N GLU A 60 -11.49 -0.11 -6.91
CA GLU A 60 -11.27 1.32 -6.62
C GLU A 60 -9.86 1.62 -6.07
N MET A 61 -9.33 0.75 -5.21
CA MET A 61 -7.99 0.92 -4.63
C MET A 61 -6.86 0.60 -5.62
N GLU A 62 -7.10 -0.31 -6.57
CA GLU A 62 -6.20 -0.54 -7.70
C GLU A 62 -6.14 0.69 -8.61
N ASP A 63 -7.29 1.28 -8.95
CA ASP A 63 -7.35 2.53 -9.73
C ASP A 63 -6.61 3.68 -9.02
N TYR A 64 -6.79 3.79 -7.70
CA TYR A 64 -6.03 4.74 -6.88
C TYR A 64 -4.53 4.47 -6.93
N PHE A 65 -4.09 3.21 -6.76
CA PHE A 65 -2.68 2.84 -6.83
C PHE A 65 -2.07 3.17 -8.20
N ASP A 66 -2.75 2.84 -9.29
CA ASP A 66 -2.33 3.15 -10.65
C ASP A 66 -2.24 4.65 -10.91
N SER A 67 -3.11 5.46 -10.26
CA SER A 67 -3.02 6.92 -10.33
C SER A 67 -1.74 7.47 -9.69
N LEU A 68 -1.21 6.83 -8.65
CA LEU A 68 0.05 7.21 -8.00
C LEU A 68 1.26 6.94 -8.91
N LEU A 69 1.17 5.96 -9.80
CA LEU A 69 2.26 5.59 -10.72
C LEU A 69 2.38 6.50 -11.95
N LYS A 70 1.39 7.36 -12.20
CA LYS A 70 1.34 8.25 -13.36
C LYS A 70 2.05 9.60 -13.13
N GLY A 71 2.42 9.90 -11.88
CA GLY A 71 3.24 11.07 -11.49
C GLY A 71 4.72 10.71 -11.37
#